data_AF-A0ABD1ICT3-F1
#
_entry.id   AF-A0ABD1ICT3-F1
#
_cell.length_a   1.000
_cell.length_b   1.000
_cell.length_c   1.000
_cell.angle_alpha   90.00
_cell.angle_beta   90.00
_cell.angle_gamma   90.00
#
_symmetry.space_group_name_H-M   'P 1'
#
loop_
_entity.id
_entity.type
_entity.pdbx_description
1 polymer ?
#
loop_
_entity_poly.entity_id
_entity_poly.type
_entity_poly.pdbx_seq_one_letter_code
_entity_poly.pdbx_strand_id
1 'polypeptide(L)'
;MSVVNPMSHQTTTPSSHCPPQSRYQVLNVVNRGAYGVVYRAWDMEAGEIVAIKHELEGLSRSTLREIEILQSLPHHHSIVDLKKVTVDKRGQVLVVMEFLPNDLRRLIAARKEAFSATKLKIMMSQILTGVRFLHENSVMHRDLKPANILINEKDRLKICDFGLSRWTNGSGSYTPGMVTQWYRAPELLMGETKYTSAVDMWSVGCIMAELVLGRVLFPGKSEIQQLGYIHFFVGHALQAMLCNSTPLLSGSGVDLLLSLLALDPNHRITANEALRHPWFLEL
;
A
#
# COMPACT_ATOMS: atom_id res chain seq x y z
N MET A 1 81.63 14.06 20.61
CA MET A 1 80.56 14.92 20.06
C MET A 1 79.35 14.04 19.83
N SER A 2 78.14 14.27 20.31
CA SER A 2 77.56 15.28 21.18
C SER A 2 76.15 14.79 21.53
N VAL A 3 75.83 14.87 22.82
CA VAL A 3 74.51 15.23 23.40
C VAL A 3 73.34 14.23 23.32
N VAL A 4 72.97 13.81 24.53
CA VAL A 4 71.69 13.28 25.00
C VAL A 4 70.71 14.45 25.21
N ASN A 5 69.44 14.36 24.75
CA ASN A 5 68.26 14.56 25.62
C ASN A 5 66.91 14.28 24.91
N PRO A 6 65.87 13.88 25.68
CA PRO A 6 64.58 13.37 25.19
C PRO A 6 63.45 14.41 25.28
N MET A 7 62.39 14.22 24.50
CA MET A 7 61.06 14.83 24.64
C MET A 7 60.06 13.92 23.93
N SER A 8 58.80 13.72 24.29
CA SER A 8 57.96 14.02 25.44
C SER A 8 56.59 13.42 25.07
N HIS A 9 55.85 12.91 26.05
CA HIS A 9 54.49 12.36 25.90
C HIS A 9 53.56 13.17 24.99
N GLN A 10 52.69 12.49 24.24
CA GLN A 10 51.28 12.84 24.15
C GLN A 10 50.45 11.63 23.70
N THR A 11 49.89 10.94 24.69
CA THR A 11 48.64 10.20 24.58
C THR A 11 47.58 11.09 23.95
N THR A 12 47.19 10.81 22.71
CA THR A 12 46.01 11.41 22.09
C THR A 12 44.77 10.85 22.78
N THR A 13 44.19 11.67 23.65
CA THR A 13 42.80 11.52 24.10
C THR A 13 41.88 11.38 22.88
N PRO A 14 40.86 10.51 22.92
CA PRO A 14 39.83 10.52 21.90
C PRO A 14 39.08 11.84 22.04
N SER A 15 39.14 12.65 20.98
CA SER A 15 38.42 13.92 20.90
C SER A 15 36.95 13.69 21.17
N SER A 16 36.53 14.16 22.33
CA SER A 16 35.17 14.31 22.78
C SER A 16 34.44 15.30 21.88
N HIS A 17 33.75 14.82 20.85
CA HIS A 17 32.57 15.46 20.24
C HIS A 17 31.92 14.49 19.25
N CYS A 18 31.33 13.41 19.76
CA CYS A 18 30.28 12.71 19.04
C CYS A 18 28.95 13.36 19.48
N PRO A 19 28.26 14.14 18.65
CA PRO A 19 26.91 14.59 18.98
C PRO A 19 26.00 13.35 19.12
N PRO A 20 24.96 13.38 19.96
CA PRO A 20 24.04 12.25 20.07
C PRO A 20 23.54 11.92 18.67
N GLN A 21 23.85 10.70 18.21
CA GLN A 21 23.36 10.17 16.94
C GLN A 21 21.84 10.37 16.95
N SER A 22 21.31 11.05 15.93
CA SER A 22 19.86 11.15 15.78
C SER A 22 19.30 9.73 15.83
N ARG A 23 18.27 9.50 16.65
CA ARG A 23 17.66 8.17 16.87
C ARG A 23 17.52 7.36 15.58
N TYR A 24 17.20 8.03 14.48
CA TYR A 24 17.13 7.41 13.17
C TYR A 24 18.38 7.71 12.33
N GLN A 25 19.03 6.65 11.85
CA GLN A 25 20.08 6.72 10.85
C GLN A 25 19.46 6.41 9.48
N VAL A 26 19.36 7.40 8.59
CA VAL A 26 18.85 7.21 7.22
C VAL A 26 19.83 6.34 6.42
N LEU A 27 19.32 5.28 5.81
CA LEU A 27 20.10 4.35 4.99
C LEU A 27 19.95 4.69 3.50
N ASN A 28 18.72 4.81 3.01
CA ASN A 28 18.43 5.17 1.63
C ASN A 28 17.02 5.75 1.48
N VAL A 29 16.77 6.39 0.34
CA VAL A 29 15.42 6.82 -0.08
C VAL A 29 14.68 5.63 -0.69
N VAL A 30 13.45 5.40 -0.26
CA VAL A 30 12.53 4.36 -0.78
C VAL A 30 11.64 4.95 -1.86
N ASN A 31 11.08 6.14 -1.61
CA ASN A 31 10.14 6.79 -2.51
C ASN A 31 10.24 8.32 -2.39
N ARG A 32 10.04 9.02 -3.51
CA ARG A 32 9.81 10.47 -3.57
C ARG A 32 8.48 10.69 -4.27
N GLY A 33 7.53 11.33 -3.60
CA GLY A 33 6.20 11.58 -4.14
C GLY A 33 5.65 12.94 -3.74
N ALA A 34 4.43 13.23 -4.17
CA ALA A 34 3.72 14.46 -3.83
C ALA A 34 3.48 14.61 -2.32
N TYR A 35 3.51 13.50 -1.57
CA TYR A 35 3.27 13.43 -0.12
C TYR A 35 4.56 13.39 0.72
N GLY A 36 5.68 13.86 0.15
CA GLY A 36 6.98 13.90 0.80
C GLY A 36 7.94 12.78 0.39
N VAL A 37 8.94 12.55 1.23
CA VAL A 37 10.02 11.56 0.98
C VAL A 37 9.91 10.43 1.99
N VAL A 38 9.95 9.19 1.51
CA VAL A 38 9.99 8.00 2.37
C VAL A 38 11.42 7.49 2.41
N TYR A 39 11.97 7.39 3.61
CA TYR A 39 13.30 6.86 3.89
C TYR A 39 13.22 5.48 4.51
N ARG A 40 14.17 4.61 4.16
CA ARG A 40 14.53 3.44 4.96
C ARG A 40 15.58 3.91 5.97
N ALA A 41 15.35 3.67 7.25
CA ALA A 41 16.25 4.10 8.31
C ALA A 41 16.44 2.98 9.33
N TRP A 42 17.55 3.01 10.05
CA TRP A 42 17.79 2.21 11.24
C TRP A 42 17.40 3.02 12.48
N ASP A 43 16.47 2.51 13.29
CA ASP A 43 16.16 3.07 14.61
C ASP A 43 17.21 2.54 15.62
N MET A 44 18.12 3.41 16.03
CA MET A 44 19.22 3.09 16.95
C MET A 44 18.73 2.71 18.35
N GLU A 45 17.53 3.14 18.75
CA GLU A 45 16.97 2.88 20.08
C GLU A 45 16.20 1.56 20.10
N ALA A 46 15.41 1.29 19.05
CA ALA A 46 14.63 0.05 18.93
C ALA A 46 15.44 -1.12 18.32
N GLY A 47 16.58 -0.84 17.67
CA GLY A 47 17.43 -1.85 17.04
C GLY A 47 16.80 -2.50 15.82
N GLU A 48 16.02 -1.75 15.03
CA GLU A 48 15.27 -2.28 13.89
C GLU A 48 15.26 -1.33 12.68
N ILE A 49 14.93 -1.87 11.50
CA ILE A 49 14.70 -1.08 10.29
C ILE A 49 13.28 -0.53 10.28
N VAL A 50 13.14 0.76 9.98
CA VAL A 50 11.86 1.48 9.90
C VAL A 50 11.71 2.24 8.58
N ALA A 51 10.46 2.51 8.22
CA ALA A 51 10.10 3.42 7.14
C ALA A 51 9.75 4.79 7.74
N ILE A 52 10.38 5.86 7.27
CA ILE A 52 10.13 7.22 7.75
C ILE A 52 9.59 8.06 6.61
N LYS A 53 8.33 8.45 6.69
CA LYS A 53 7.73 9.45 5.80
C LYS A 53 7.98 10.84 6.38
N HIS A 54 8.67 11.67 5.60
CA HIS A 54 9.11 13.02 5.97
C HIS A 54 8.46 14.04 5.04
N GLU A 55 7.66 14.92 5.61
CA GLU A 55 7.09 16.07 4.88
C GLU A 55 7.94 17.32 5.08
N LEU A 56 8.52 17.80 3.98
CA LEU A 56 9.45 18.93 3.97
C LEU A 56 8.75 20.30 3.94
N GLU A 57 7.53 20.37 3.41
CA GLU A 57 6.79 21.61 3.17
C GLU A 57 5.73 21.92 4.25
N GLY A 58 5.78 21.20 5.37
CA GLY A 58 4.78 21.28 6.43
C GLY A 58 3.69 20.21 6.31
N LEU A 59 2.96 20.01 7.41
CA LEU A 59 2.08 18.87 7.58
C LEU A 59 0.80 19.01 6.74
N SER A 60 0.65 18.13 5.75
CA SER A 60 -0.52 18.09 4.87
C SER A 60 -1.75 17.51 5.58
N ARG A 61 -2.95 17.96 5.16
CA ARG A 61 -4.22 17.37 5.63
C ARG A 61 -4.33 15.87 5.33
N SER A 62 -3.67 15.38 4.28
CA SER A 62 -3.57 13.95 3.97
C SER A 62 -2.75 13.20 5.01
N THR A 63 -1.59 13.73 5.40
CA THR A 63 -0.70 13.09 6.36
C THR A 63 -1.26 13.12 7.78
N LEU A 64 -1.91 14.24 8.18
CA LEU A 64 -2.69 14.27 9.43
C LEU A 64 -3.73 13.15 9.49
N ARG A 65 -4.50 13.00 8.41
CA ARG A 65 -5.55 11.98 8.36
C ARG A 65 -4.97 10.56 8.39
N GLU A 66 -3.87 10.32 7.67
CA GLU A 66 -3.17 9.04 7.71
C GLU A 66 -2.75 8.69 9.14
N ILE A 67 -2.18 9.66 9.87
CA ILE A 67 -1.82 9.50 11.29
C ILE A 67 -3.07 9.19 12.13
N GLU A 68 -4.13 9.98 12.01
CA GLU A 68 -5.37 9.81 12.79
C GLU A 68 -6.02 8.44 12.54
N ILE A 69 -6.11 8.01 11.28
CA ILE A 69 -6.65 6.70 10.91
C ILE A 69 -5.80 5.59 11.53
N LEU A 70 -4.48 5.60 11.30
CA LEU A 70 -3.59 4.56 11.81
C LEU A 70 -3.56 4.50 13.34
N GLN A 71 -3.65 5.64 14.03
CA GLN A 71 -3.76 5.69 15.49
C GLN A 71 -5.10 5.15 16.01
N SER A 72 -6.18 5.32 15.24
CA SER A 72 -7.52 4.85 15.63
C SER A 72 -7.72 3.34 15.45
N LEU A 73 -6.94 2.70 14.58
CA LEU A 73 -7.07 1.29 14.27
C LEU A 73 -6.36 0.41 15.31
N PRO A 74 -7.01 -0.66 15.81
CA PRO A 74 -6.31 -1.71 16.55
C PRO A 74 -5.20 -2.33 15.71
N HIS A 75 -4.19 -2.90 16.37
CA HIS A 75 -3.16 -3.65 15.65
C HIS A 75 -3.78 -4.80 14.85
N HIS A 76 -3.38 -4.93 13.59
CA HIS A 76 -3.84 -5.99 12.69
C HIS A 76 -2.73 -6.44 11.75
N HIS A 77 -2.57 -7.75 11.59
CA HIS A 77 -1.45 -8.36 10.88
C HIS A 77 -1.35 -8.07 9.37
N SER A 78 -2.38 -7.44 8.79
CA SER A 78 -2.48 -7.06 7.37
C SER A 78 -2.49 -5.54 7.16
N ILE A 79 -2.29 -4.74 8.21
CA ILE A 79 -2.20 -3.28 8.14
C ILE A 79 -0.81 -2.86 8.60
N VAL A 80 -0.25 -1.82 7.97
CA VAL A 80 1.04 -1.27 8.37
C VAL A 80 0.96 -0.65 9.78
N ASP A 81 1.95 -0.95 10.60
CA ASP A 81 2.04 -0.46 11.97
C ASP A 81 2.65 0.95 11.99
N LEU A 82 1.90 1.90 12.55
CA LEU A 82 2.41 3.21 12.94
C LEU A 82 3.19 3.05 14.26
N LYS A 83 4.52 3.11 14.19
CA LYS A 83 5.40 2.96 15.35
C LYS A 83 5.49 4.24 16.16
N LYS A 84 5.65 5.39 15.50
CA LYS A 84 5.84 6.68 16.17
C LYS A 84 5.54 7.85 15.24
N VAL A 85 4.98 8.92 15.79
CA VAL A 85 4.96 10.25 15.16
C VAL A 85 5.91 11.14 15.95
N THR A 86 6.83 11.80 15.26
CA THR A 86 7.83 12.67 15.88
C THR A 86 8.19 13.82 14.95
N VAL A 87 9.17 14.64 15.33
CA VAL A 87 9.65 15.76 14.54
C VAL A 87 11.15 15.70 14.39
N ASP A 88 11.67 16.20 13.27
CA ASP A 88 13.10 16.40 13.08
C ASP A 88 13.60 17.65 13.83
N LYS A 89 14.90 17.94 13.70
CA LYS A 89 15.53 19.12 14.34
C LYS A 89 14.97 20.46 13.84
N ARG A 90 14.29 20.48 12.70
CA ARG A 90 13.67 21.66 12.08
C ARG A 90 12.18 21.75 12.42
N GLY A 91 11.65 20.84 13.25
CA GLY A 91 10.23 20.77 13.59
C GLY A 91 9.35 20.13 12.51
N GLN A 92 9.94 19.50 11.49
CA GLN A 92 9.19 18.84 10.42
C GLN A 92 8.73 17.46 10.87
N VAL A 93 7.49 17.10 10.53
CA VAL A 93 6.88 15.85 10.99
C VAL A 93 7.50 14.63 10.31
N LEU A 94 7.80 13.63 11.14
CA LEU A 94 8.28 12.31 10.76
C LEU A 94 7.25 11.27 11.20
N VAL A 95 6.67 10.58 10.23
CA VAL A 95 5.77 9.43 10.47
C VAL A 95 6.59 8.17 10.33
N VAL A 96 6.85 7.50 11.45
CA VAL A 96 7.68 6.30 11.55
C VAL A 96 6.78 5.09 11.58
N MET A 97 6.94 4.24 10.57
CA MET A 97 6.17 3.01 10.36
C MET A 97 7.11 1.81 10.33
N GLU A 98 6.56 0.61 10.49
CA GLU A 98 7.30 -0.59 10.16
C GLU A 98 7.77 -0.57 8.70
N PHE A 99 8.90 -1.22 8.44
CA PHE A 99 9.45 -1.33 7.10
C PHE A 99 9.20 -2.72 6.53
N LEU A 100 8.66 -2.77 5.32
CA LEU A 100 8.61 -3.97 4.50
C LEU A 100 9.46 -3.73 3.24
N PRO A 101 10.29 -4.69 2.82
CA PRO A 101 11.32 -4.48 1.80
C PRO A 101 10.75 -4.33 0.39
N ASN A 102 9.52 -4.78 0.13
CA ASN A 102 8.98 -4.86 -1.21
C ASN A 102 7.47 -4.56 -1.24
N ASP A 103 6.91 -4.45 -2.43
CA ASP A 103 5.49 -4.21 -2.70
C ASP A 103 4.97 -5.16 -3.80
N LEU A 104 3.65 -5.34 -3.90
CA LEU A 104 3.07 -6.24 -4.89
C LEU A 104 3.32 -5.75 -6.33
N ARG A 105 3.44 -4.46 -6.58
CA ARG A 105 3.74 -3.94 -7.93
C ARG A 105 5.09 -4.47 -8.41
N ARG A 106 6.12 -4.38 -7.57
CA ARG A 106 7.46 -4.90 -7.86
C ARG A 106 7.47 -6.41 -7.96
N LEU A 107 6.73 -7.11 -7.09
CA LEU A 107 6.61 -8.57 -7.15
C LEU A 107 5.99 -9.04 -8.48
N ILE A 108 4.91 -8.38 -8.92
CA ILE A 108 4.25 -8.68 -10.20
C ILE A 108 5.19 -8.39 -11.37
N ALA A 109 5.91 -7.27 -11.34
CA ALA A 109 6.84 -6.89 -12.41
C ALA A 109 8.08 -7.81 -12.50
N ALA A 110 8.53 -8.39 -11.39
CA ALA A 110 9.71 -9.25 -11.33
C ALA A 110 9.41 -10.72 -11.67
N ARG A 111 8.14 -11.12 -11.75
CA ARG A 111 7.78 -12.52 -11.98
C ARG A 111 8.18 -12.96 -13.40
N LYS A 112 8.81 -14.12 -13.50
CA LYS A 112 9.13 -14.75 -14.80
C LYS A 112 7.96 -15.59 -15.32
N GLU A 113 7.19 -16.14 -14.40
CA GLU A 113 6.06 -17.03 -14.65
C GLU A 113 4.86 -16.53 -13.85
N ALA A 114 3.67 -17.02 -14.22
CA ALA A 114 2.46 -16.74 -13.48
C ALA A 114 2.52 -17.32 -12.06
N PHE A 115 1.85 -16.68 -11.10
CA PHE A 115 1.78 -17.22 -9.74
C PHE A 115 1.01 -18.54 -9.72
N SER A 116 1.38 -19.46 -8.83
CA SER A 116 0.56 -20.65 -8.60
C SER A 116 -0.81 -20.27 -8.03
N ALA A 117 -1.82 -21.10 -8.28
CA ALA A 117 -3.17 -20.89 -7.75
C ALA A 117 -3.17 -20.75 -6.22
N THR A 118 -2.41 -21.58 -5.51
CA THR A 118 -2.25 -21.50 -4.05
C THR A 118 -1.67 -20.16 -3.61
N LYS A 119 -0.60 -19.69 -4.28
CA LYS A 119 0.03 -18.41 -3.98
C LYS A 119 -0.94 -17.24 -4.21
N LEU A 120 -1.70 -17.28 -5.30
CA LEU A 120 -2.73 -16.30 -5.61
C LEU A 120 -3.83 -16.26 -4.53
N LYS A 121 -4.37 -17.43 -4.13
CA LYS A 121 -5.34 -17.55 -3.03
C LYS A 121 -4.80 -16.98 -1.72
N ILE A 122 -3.56 -17.30 -1.35
CA ILE A 122 -2.93 -16.76 -0.13
C ILE A 122 -2.80 -15.24 -0.17
N MET A 123 -2.36 -14.67 -1.29
CA MET A 123 -2.24 -13.22 -1.43
C MET A 123 -3.62 -12.54 -1.36
N MET A 124 -4.60 -13.06 -2.09
CA MET A 124 -5.96 -12.51 -2.09
C MET A 124 -6.63 -12.60 -0.71
N SER A 125 -6.45 -13.72 0.00
CA SER A 125 -6.99 -13.89 1.35
C SER A 125 -6.40 -12.86 2.33
N GLN A 126 -5.09 -12.61 2.28
CA GLN A 126 -4.45 -11.60 3.13
C GLN A 126 -4.93 -10.17 2.83
N ILE A 127 -5.05 -9.82 1.54
CA ILE A 127 -5.58 -8.51 1.09
C ILE A 127 -7.01 -8.34 1.58
N LEU A 128 -7.90 -9.30 1.30
CA LEU A 128 -9.30 -9.25 1.71
C LEU A 128 -9.46 -9.22 3.23
N THR A 129 -8.61 -9.92 3.97
CA THR A 129 -8.60 -9.87 5.45
C THR A 129 -8.26 -8.47 5.95
N GLY A 130 -7.27 -7.80 5.35
CA GLY A 130 -6.95 -6.41 5.65
C GLY A 130 -8.07 -5.44 5.30
N VAL A 131 -8.67 -5.59 4.11
CA VAL A 131 -9.79 -4.75 3.66
C VAL A 131 -11.02 -4.94 4.54
N ARG A 132 -11.37 -6.19 4.90
CA ARG A 132 -12.45 -6.47 5.85
C ARG A 132 -12.22 -5.77 7.18
N PHE A 133 -11.02 -5.88 7.74
CA PHE A 133 -10.67 -5.20 8.99
C PHE A 133 -10.86 -3.68 8.91
N LEU A 134 -10.44 -3.04 7.81
CA LEU A 134 -10.67 -1.61 7.61
C LEU A 134 -12.17 -1.28 7.57
N HIS A 135 -12.95 -2.05 6.81
CA HIS A 135 -14.39 -1.83 6.64
C HIS A 135 -15.16 -2.04 7.96
N GLU A 136 -14.80 -3.04 8.75
CA GLU A 136 -15.35 -3.29 10.10
C GLU A 136 -15.06 -2.14 11.07
N ASN A 137 -13.92 -1.45 10.89
CA ASN A 137 -13.55 -0.24 11.64
C ASN A 137 -14.02 1.05 10.96
N SER A 138 -14.98 0.97 10.02
CA SER A 138 -15.56 2.12 9.33
C SER A 138 -14.55 2.96 8.54
N VAL A 139 -13.46 2.36 8.04
CA VAL A 139 -12.43 3.02 7.23
C VAL A 139 -12.50 2.50 5.79
N MET A 140 -12.57 3.42 4.83
CA MET A 140 -12.37 3.15 3.39
C MET A 140 -10.95 3.56 3.00
N HIS A 141 -10.22 2.66 2.34
CA HIS A 141 -8.83 2.91 1.97
C HIS A 141 -8.71 3.90 0.80
N ARG A 142 -9.49 3.69 -0.25
CA ARG A 142 -9.68 4.53 -1.46
C ARG A 142 -8.50 4.67 -2.41
N ASP A 143 -7.33 4.15 -2.06
CA ASP A 143 -6.16 4.10 -2.94
C ASP A 143 -5.50 2.72 -2.91
N LEU A 144 -6.30 1.66 -2.92
CA LEU A 144 -5.79 0.29 -3.01
C LEU A 144 -5.22 0.06 -4.40
N LYS A 145 -3.95 -0.33 -4.44
CA LYS A 145 -3.20 -0.68 -5.64
C LYS A 145 -2.00 -1.54 -5.25
N PRO A 146 -1.39 -2.31 -6.17
CA PRO A 146 -0.27 -3.19 -5.84
C PRO A 146 0.93 -2.46 -5.19
N ALA A 147 1.14 -1.17 -5.49
CA ALA A 147 2.20 -0.36 -4.88
C ALA A 147 1.94 -0.02 -3.39
N ASN A 148 0.68 -0.12 -2.94
CA ASN A 148 0.26 0.18 -1.56
C ASN A 148 -0.04 -1.11 -0.76
N ILE A 149 0.34 -2.27 -1.31
CA ILE A 149 0.32 -3.56 -0.61
C ILE A 149 1.77 -4.02 -0.48
N LEU A 150 2.32 -3.83 0.72
CA LEU A 150 3.69 -4.19 1.05
C LEU A 150 3.81 -5.70 1.29
N ILE A 151 4.99 -6.27 1.02
CA ILE A 151 5.29 -7.69 1.23
C ILE A 151 6.68 -7.86 1.85
N ASN A 152 6.79 -8.81 2.77
CA ASN A 152 8.08 -9.22 3.36
C ASN A 152 8.55 -10.57 2.83
N GLU A 153 9.75 -10.99 3.25
CA GLU A 153 10.39 -12.26 2.84
C GLU A 153 9.61 -13.51 3.25
N LYS A 154 8.67 -13.39 4.20
CA LYS A 154 7.77 -14.46 4.65
C LYS A 154 6.41 -14.41 3.95
N ASP A 155 6.29 -13.68 2.85
CA ASP A 155 5.06 -13.51 2.06
C ASP A 155 3.87 -12.95 2.84
N ARG A 156 4.15 -12.18 3.90
CA ARG A 156 3.13 -11.47 4.66
C ARG A 156 2.83 -10.15 3.99
N LEU A 157 1.55 -9.92 3.69
CA LEU A 157 1.07 -8.69 3.06
C LEU A 157 0.56 -7.70 4.10
N LYS A 158 0.89 -6.42 3.91
CA LYS A 158 0.34 -5.33 4.71
C LYS A 158 -0.09 -4.15 3.85
N ILE A 159 -1.28 -3.62 4.11
CA ILE A 159 -1.83 -2.44 3.44
C ILE A 159 -1.19 -1.18 4.06
N CYS A 160 -0.74 -0.25 3.21
CA CYS A 160 -0.15 1.03 3.61
C CYS A 160 -0.71 2.20 2.81
N ASP A 161 -0.26 3.42 3.16
CA ASP A 161 -0.61 4.69 2.49
C ASP A 161 -2.08 5.08 2.64
N PHE A 162 -2.40 5.59 3.83
CA PHE A 162 -3.76 6.00 4.21
C PHE A 162 -4.06 7.48 3.91
N GLY A 163 -3.20 8.16 3.13
CA GLY A 163 -3.32 9.59 2.87
C GLY A 163 -4.64 10.00 2.18
N LEU A 164 -5.24 9.07 1.42
CA LEU A 164 -6.53 9.24 0.74
C LEU A 164 -7.71 8.57 1.45
N SER A 165 -7.46 7.81 2.52
CA SER A 165 -8.48 7.07 3.25
C SER A 165 -9.48 7.98 3.97
N ARG A 166 -10.67 7.48 4.29
CA ARG A 166 -11.72 8.22 5.01
C ARG A 166 -12.55 7.29 5.89
N TRP A 167 -13.12 7.83 6.96
CA TRP A 167 -14.21 7.16 7.65
C TRP A 167 -15.48 7.15 6.80
N THR A 168 -16.26 6.07 6.86
CA THR A 168 -17.51 5.87 6.10
C THR A 168 -18.60 6.89 6.44
N ASN A 169 -18.58 7.44 7.65
CA ASN A 169 -19.50 8.48 8.12
C ASN A 169 -19.00 9.92 7.89
N GLY A 170 -17.79 10.09 7.33
CA GLY A 170 -17.20 11.41 7.13
C GLY A 170 -17.87 12.16 5.97
N SER A 171 -18.46 13.32 6.26
CA SER A 171 -18.91 14.25 5.22
C SER A 171 -17.69 14.91 4.56
N GLY A 172 -17.50 14.68 3.26
CA GLY A 172 -16.40 15.30 2.53
C GLY A 172 -16.61 15.26 1.02
N SER A 173 -16.71 16.44 0.40
CA SER A 173 -16.62 16.57 -1.04
C SER A 173 -15.22 16.19 -1.52
N TYR A 174 -15.18 15.51 -2.67
CA TYR A 174 -13.96 14.99 -3.27
C TYR A 174 -13.23 16.09 -4.06
N THR A 175 -11.91 16.11 -3.98
CA THR A 175 -11.07 16.83 -4.93
C THR A 175 -10.53 15.80 -5.92
N PRO A 176 -10.89 15.86 -7.22
CA PRO A 176 -10.28 15.06 -8.26
C PRO A 176 -8.76 15.21 -8.22
N GLY A 177 -8.08 14.14 -7.85
CA GLY A 177 -6.62 14.13 -7.71
C GLY A 177 -5.95 13.61 -8.97
N MET A 178 -4.86 14.27 -9.38
CA MET A 178 -3.91 13.83 -10.41
C MET A 178 -3.09 12.60 -9.97
N VAL A 179 -3.74 11.50 -9.61
CA VAL A 179 -3.09 10.24 -9.24
C VAL A 179 -3.58 9.10 -10.13
N THR A 180 -2.79 8.03 -10.20
CA THR A 180 -3.07 6.84 -11.03
C THR A 180 -4.50 6.33 -10.80
N GLN A 181 -5.32 6.36 -11.83
CA GLN A 181 -6.74 6.02 -11.79
C GLN A 181 -7.06 4.55 -12.10
N TRP A 182 -6.03 3.73 -12.39
CA TRP A 182 -6.18 2.39 -12.95
C TRP A 182 -7.01 1.42 -12.09
N TYR A 183 -7.08 1.68 -10.78
CA TYR A 183 -7.79 0.87 -9.79
C TYR A 183 -9.04 1.57 -9.25
N ARG A 184 -9.37 2.78 -9.72
CA ARG A 184 -10.55 3.51 -9.25
C ARG A 184 -11.84 2.88 -9.78
N ALA A 185 -12.82 2.79 -8.91
CA ALA A 185 -14.16 2.33 -9.23
C ALA A 185 -14.88 3.28 -10.19
N PRO A 186 -15.79 2.78 -11.05
CA PRO A 186 -16.50 3.60 -12.04
C PRO A 186 -17.30 4.73 -11.39
N GLU A 187 -17.95 4.51 -10.26
CA GLU A 187 -18.71 5.54 -9.53
C GLU A 187 -17.82 6.71 -9.08
N LEU A 188 -16.56 6.44 -8.71
CA LEU A 188 -15.59 7.49 -8.36
C LEU A 188 -15.15 8.29 -9.59
N LEU A 189 -14.97 7.61 -10.73
CA LEU A 189 -14.60 8.25 -12.00
C LEU A 189 -15.72 9.11 -12.57
N MET A 190 -16.98 8.74 -12.31
CA MET A 190 -18.16 9.52 -12.68
C MET A 190 -18.42 10.72 -11.75
N GLY A 191 -17.60 10.89 -10.70
CA GLY A 191 -17.70 12.00 -9.78
C GLY A 191 -18.84 11.88 -8.77
N GLU A 192 -19.35 10.67 -8.51
CA GLU A 192 -20.34 10.47 -7.46
C GLU A 192 -19.80 10.92 -6.11
N THR A 193 -20.61 11.67 -5.38
CA THR A 193 -20.24 12.21 -4.06
C THR A 193 -20.67 11.31 -2.92
N LYS A 194 -21.56 10.35 -3.20
CA LYS A 194 -22.06 9.35 -2.26
C LYS A 194 -21.61 7.98 -2.74
N TYR A 195 -20.61 7.42 -2.09
CA TYR A 195 -20.09 6.08 -2.37
C TYR A 195 -19.80 5.36 -1.05
N THR A 196 -19.71 4.05 -1.13
CA THR A 196 -19.51 3.16 0.02
C THR A 196 -18.12 2.52 -0.02
N SER A 197 -17.83 1.64 0.92
CA SER A 197 -16.64 0.80 0.93
C SER A 197 -16.52 -0.13 -0.29
N ALA A 198 -17.56 -0.25 -1.12
CA ALA A 198 -17.54 -0.97 -2.38
C ALA A 198 -16.45 -0.48 -3.34
N VAL A 199 -16.01 0.79 -3.24
CA VAL A 199 -14.92 1.34 -4.07
C VAL A 199 -13.58 0.61 -3.84
N ASP A 200 -13.34 0.15 -2.62
CA ASP A 200 -12.16 -0.64 -2.27
C ASP A 200 -12.27 -2.05 -2.88
N MET A 201 -13.47 -2.62 -2.91
CA MET A 201 -13.71 -3.96 -3.47
C MET A 201 -13.44 -4.00 -4.98
N TRP A 202 -13.80 -2.93 -5.70
CA TRP A 202 -13.42 -2.78 -7.11
C TRP A 202 -11.89 -2.76 -7.30
N SER A 203 -11.21 -2.00 -6.45
CA SER A 203 -9.75 -1.90 -6.47
C SER A 203 -9.10 -3.27 -6.22
N VAL A 204 -9.66 -4.06 -5.29
CA VAL A 204 -9.25 -5.45 -5.03
C VAL A 204 -9.48 -6.34 -6.25
N GLY A 205 -10.61 -6.19 -6.97
CA GLY A 205 -10.84 -6.89 -8.25
C GLY A 205 -9.79 -6.57 -9.30
N CYS A 206 -9.42 -5.29 -9.43
CA CYS A 206 -8.34 -4.88 -10.34
C CYS A 206 -6.99 -5.48 -9.93
N ILE A 207 -6.67 -5.52 -8.64
CA ILE A 207 -5.45 -6.16 -8.10
C ILE A 207 -5.46 -7.68 -8.39
N MET A 208 -6.59 -8.36 -8.17
CA MET A 208 -6.73 -9.78 -8.46
C MET A 208 -6.48 -10.09 -9.94
N ALA A 209 -7.09 -9.30 -10.83
CA ALA A 209 -6.86 -9.44 -12.27
C ALA A 209 -5.39 -9.20 -12.64
N GLU A 210 -4.72 -8.20 -12.06
CA GLU A 210 -3.31 -7.94 -12.32
C GLU A 210 -2.40 -9.03 -11.76
N LEU A 211 -2.72 -9.61 -10.61
CA LEU A 211 -2.02 -10.78 -10.08
C LEU A 211 -2.17 -12.00 -10.98
N VAL A 212 -3.28 -12.14 -11.70
CA VAL A 212 -3.45 -13.22 -12.70
C VAL A 212 -2.69 -12.88 -13.99
N LEU A 213 -2.98 -11.73 -14.58
CA LEU A 213 -2.53 -11.34 -15.92
C LEU A 213 -1.09 -10.84 -15.98
N GLY A 214 -0.56 -10.33 -14.87
CA GLY A 214 0.80 -9.75 -14.79
C GLY A 214 0.91 -8.35 -15.39
N ARG A 215 -0.24 -7.77 -15.71
CA ARG A 215 -0.38 -6.42 -16.27
C ARG A 215 -1.66 -5.80 -15.77
N VAL A 216 -1.63 -4.47 -15.66
CA VAL A 216 -2.76 -3.65 -15.25
C VAL A 216 -3.98 -3.96 -16.12
N LEU A 217 -5.14 -4.18 -15.48
CA LEU A 217 -6.38 -4.52 -16.18
C LEU A 217 -6.93 -3.33 -16.99
N PHE A 218 -6.95 -2.13 -16.39
CA PHE A 218 -7.49 -0.91 -17.00
C PHE A 218 -6.44 0.21 -17.03
N PRO A 219 -5.58 0.29 -18.05
CA PRO A 219 -4.48 1.26 -18.11
C PRO A 219 -4.91 2.61 -18.72
N GLY A 220 -5.98 3.22 -18.21
CA GLY A 220 -6.49 4.52 -18.68
C GLY A 220 -5.59 5.70 -18.30
N LYS A 221 -5.34 6.60 -19.24
CA LYS A 221 -4.56 7.84 -19.08
C LYS A 221 -5.43 9.07 -18.77
N SER A 222 -6.74 8.98 -18.98
CA SER A 222 -7.76 9.96 -18.56
C SER A 222 -8.98 9.24 -17.99
N GLU A 223 -9.84 9.93 -17.23
CA GLU A 223 -11.04 9.33 -16.63
C GLU A 223 -11.97 8.77 -17.72
N ILE A 224 -12.10 9.50 -18.83
CA ILE A 224 -12.84 9.05 -20.01
C ILE A 224 -12.24 7.78 -20.61
N GLN A 225 -10.91 7.72 -20.76
CA GLN A 225 -10.25 6.52 -21.28
C GLN A 225 -10.38 5.34 -20.31
N GLN A 226 -10.30 5.60 -19.01
CA GLN A 226 -10.47 4.60 -17.97
C GLN A 226 -11.89 4.01 -18.01
N LEU A 227 -12.92 4.85 -18.07
CA LEU A 227 -14.31 4.42 -18.23
C LEU A 227 -14.53 3.65 -19.53
N GLY A 228 -13.89 4.07 -20.63
CA GLY A 228 -13.90 3.34 -21.90
C GLY A 228 -13.34 1.92 -21.78
N TYR A 229 -12.21 1.75 -21.07
CA TYR A 229 -11.66 0.43 -20.78
C TYR A 229 -12.62 -0.39 -19.92
N ILE A 230 -13.17 0.18 -18.84
CA ILE A 230 -14.11 -0.52 -17.96
C ILE A 230 -15.32 -1.04 -18.74
N HIS A 231 -15.96 -0.18 -19.54
CA HIS A 231 -17.11 -0.55 -20.35
C HIS A 231 -16.79 -1.68 -21.35
N PHE A 232 -15.66 -1.58 -22.06
CA PHE A 232 -15.26 -2.59 -23.04
C PHE A 232 -14.97 -3.96 -22.38
N PHE A 233 -14.16 -3.96 -21.33
CA PHE A 233 -13.71 -5.20 -20.71
C PHE A 233 -14.82 -5.87 -19.93
N VAL A 234 -15.52 -5.17 -19.03
CA VAL A 234 -16.57 -5.79 -18.22
C VAL A 234 -17.74 -6.26 -19.07
N GLY A 235 -18.09 -5.53 -20.14
CA GLY A 235 -19.21 -5.90 -21.02
C GLY A 235 -18.91 -6.98 -22.06
N HIS A 236 -17.65 -7.15 -22.50
CA HIS A 236 -17.36 -7.95 -23.70
C HIS A 236 -16.13 -8.85 -23.60
N ALA A 237 -15.03 -8.36 -23.01
CA ALA A 237 -13.72 -9.00 -23.19
C ALA A 237 -13.15 -9.68 -21.95
N LEU A 238 -13.64 -9.36 -20.73
CA LEU A 238 -13.07 -9.87 -19.49
C LEU A 238 -13.21 -11.40 -19.41
N GLN A 239 -14.39 -11.93 -19.73
CA GLN A 239 -14.62 -13.37 -19.71
C GLN A 239 -13.78 -14.09 -20.77
N ALA A 240 -13.69 -13.55 -21.99
CA ALA A 240 -12.84 -14.10 -23.05
C ALA A 240 -11.33 -14.06 -22.69
N MET A 241 -10.87 -12.97 -22.05
CA MET A 241 -9.48 -12.83 -21.62
C MET A 241 -9.11 -13.77 -20.48
N LEU A 242 -10.02 -13.96 -19.53
CA LEU A 242 -9.84 -14.94 -18.46
C LEU A 242 -9.83 -16.34 -19.05
N CYS A 243 -10.73 -16.65 -20.00
CA CYS A 243 -10.79 -17.91 -20.73
C CYS A 243 -9.53 -18.24 -21.55
N ASN A 244 -8.76 -17.25 -22.00
CA ASN A 244 -7.49 -17.48 -22.71
C ASN A 244 -6.26 -17.50 -21.78
N SER A 245 -6.43 -17.07 -20.53
CA SER A 245 -5.41 -17.11 -19.48
C SER A 245 -5.60 -18.33 -18.53
N THR A 246 -6.36 -19.33 -19.01
CA THR A 246 -6.93 -20.52 -18.31
C THR A 246 -5.94 -21.66 -18.09
N PRO A 247 -4.90 -21.42 -17.31
CA PRO A 247 -4.68 -22.39 -16.24
C PRO A 247 -4.80 -21.81 -14.83
N LEU A 248 -4.92 -20.49 -14.68
CA LEU A 248 -4.70 -19.87 -13.36
C LEU A 248 -5.95 -19.70 -12.48
N LEU A 249 -7.12 -19.45 -13.06
CA LEU A 249 -8.38 -19.34 -12.32
C LEU A 249 -9.32 -20.47 -12.72
N SER A 250 -9.86 -21.15 -11.72
CA SER A 250 -11.02 -22.02 -11.83
C SER A 250 -12.28 -21.22 -12.16
N GLY A 251 -13.39 -21.93 -12.46
CA GLY A 251 -14.69 -21.30 -12.65
C GLY A 251 -15.12 -20.41 -11.48
N SER A 252 -14.91 -20.86 -10.24
CA SER A 252 -15.23 -20.02 -9.06
C SER A 252 -14.26 -18.85 -8.87
N GLY A 253 -13.02 -18.98 -9.35
CA GLY A 253 -12.05 -17.88 -9.34
C GLY A 253 -12.46 -16.76 -10.29
N VAL A 254 -12.98 -17.12 -11.46
CA VAL A 254 -13.59 -16.17 -12.40
C VAL A 254 -14.83 -15.53 -11.79
N ASP A 255 -15.70 -16.33 -11.16
CA ASP A 255 -16.90 -15.86 -10.48
C ASP A 255 -16.60 -14.83 -9.37
N LEU A 256 -15.60 -15.09 -8.53
CA LEU A 256 -15.16 -14.13 -7.52
C LEU A 256 -14.66 -12.83 -8.16
N LEU A 257 -13.85 -12.92 -9.21
CA LEU A 257 -13.30 -11.75 -9.90
C LEU A 257 -14.42 -10.89 -10.51
N LEU A 258 -15.41 -11.52 -11.14
CA LEU A 258 -16.57 -10.82 -11.68
C LEU A 258 -17.41 -10.16 -10.58
N SER A 259 -17.59 -10.85 -9.45
CA SER A 259 -18.30 -10.32 -8.29
C SER A 259 -17.60 -9.11 -7.66
N LEU A 260 -16.25 -9.08 -7.67
CA LEU A 260 -15.45 -7.92 -7.24
C LEU A 260 -15.54 -6.75 -8.25
N LEU A 261 -15.71 -7.05 -9.54
CA LEU A 261 -15.79 -6.09 -10.64
C LEU A 261 -17.23 -5.78 -11.08
N ALA A 262 -18.22 -6.02 -10.20
CA ALA A 262 -19.60 -5.62 -10.47
C ALA A 262 -19.70 -4.09 -10.64
N LEU A 263 -20.33 -3.65 -11.73
CA LEU A 263 -20.46 -2.23 -12.05
C LEU A 263 -21.34 -1.50 -11.04
N ASP A 264 -22.48 -2.08 -10.67
CA ASP A 264 -23.34 -1.56 -9.61
C ASP A 264 -22.68 -1.83 -8.24
N PRO A 265 -22.30 -0.79 -7.48
CA PRO A 265 -21.66 -0.96 -6.18
C PRO A 265 -22.56 -1.67 -5.15
N ASN A 266 -23.89 -1.68 -5.33
CA ASN A 266 -24.80 -2.38 -4.42
C ASN A 266 -24.81 -3.90 -4.63
N HIS A 267 -24.41 -4.36 -5.80
CA HIS A 267 -24.28 -5.77 -6.15
C HIS A 267 -22.82 -6.25 -6.07
N ARG A 268 -21.89 -5.38 -5.70
CA ARG A 268 -20.47 -5.70 -5.59
C ARG A 268 -20.21 -6.42 -4.27
N ILE A 269 -19.53 -7.57 -4.36
CA ILE A 269 -19.26 -8.42 -3.20
C ILE A 269 -18.46 -7.67 -2.13
N THR A 270 -18.82 -7.85 -0.86
CA THR A 270 -18.09 -7.29 0.27
C THR A 270 -16.86 -8.14 0.62
N ALA A 271 -15.91 -7.59 1.37
CA ALA A 271 -14.73 -8.33 1.81
C ALA A 271 -15.08 -9.57 2.66
N ASN A 272 -16.14 -9.49 3.46
CA ASN A 272 -16.62 -10.57 4.31
C ASN A 272 -17.22 -11.73 3.48
N GLU A 273 -17.99 -11.42 2.45
CA GLU A 273 -18.55 -12.40 1.51
C GLU A 273 -17.45 -13.02 0.64
N ALA A 274 -16.53 -12.18 0.13
CA ALA A 274 -15.41 -12.63 -0.68
C ALA A 274 -14.51 -13.65 0.05
N LEU A 275 -14.23 -13.45 1.34
CA LEU A 275 -13.44 -14.40 2.14
C LEU A 275 -14.15 -15.76 2.35
N ARG A 276 -15.47 -15.82 2.19
CA ARG A 276 -16.27 -17.06 2.26
C ARG A 276 -16.55 -17.66 0.88
N HIS A 277 -16.02 -17.05 -0.18
CA HIS A 277 -16.28 -17.48 -1.55
C HIS A 277 -15.75 -18.90 -1.80
N PRO A 278 -16.47 -19.76 -2.55
CA PRO A 278 -16.06 -21.13 -2.86
C PRO A 278 -14.64 -21.27 -3.43
N TRP A 279 -14.15 -20.23 -4.12
CA TRP A 279 -12.80 -20.20 -4.68
C TRP A 279 -11.69 -20.46 -3.66
N PHE A 280 -11.86 -20.00 -2.41
CA PHE A 280 -10.88 -20.26 -1.35
C PHE A 280 -10.93 -21.70 -0.80
N LEU A 281 -12.00 -22.45 -1.10
CA LEU A 281 -12.22 -23.82 -0.63
C LEU A 281 -11.78 -24.88 -1.65
N GLU A 282 -11.57 -24.49 -2.90
CA GLU A 282 -11.04 -25.39 -3.93
C GLU A 282 -9.61 -25.81 -3.59
N LEU A 283 -9.31 -27.08 -3.82
CA LEU A 283 -7.98 -27.68 -3.67
C LEU A 283 -7.03 -27.21 -4.79
#